data_AF-I0KVE8-F1
#
_entry.id   AF-I0KVE8-F1
#
_cell.length_a   1.000
_cell.length_b   1.000
_cell.length_c   1.000
_cell.angle_alpha   90.00
_cell.angle_beta   90.00
_cell.angle_gamma   90.00
#
_symmetry.space_group_name_H-M   'P 1'
#
loop_
_entity.id
_entity.type
_entity.pdbx_description
1 polymer ?
#
loop_
_entity_poly.entity_id
_entity_poly.type
_entity_poly.pdbx_seq_one_letter_code
_entity_poly.pdbx_strand_id
1 'polypeptide(L)'
;MESRLKVLGHPVHPMLVMFPVALLVTALLFDIVDTVGGPDFLGEVAYWNITVGLVGGLLAAVAGSFDLLAIPTGTRAKRVGLLHAGANVAVILLFAAVWAVRLNADSRAAGGSLIAIEVVAVAILGISAWLGGELVDRLGVGVDRDAGLDAPSSLRPTAANQRIGDVR
;
A
#
# COMPACT_ATOMS: atom_id res chain seq x y z
N MET A 1 2.60 17.97 -4.13
CA MET A 1 3.95 17.83 -3.51
C MET A 1 4.49 16.49 -3.96
N GLU A 2 5.74 16.46 -4.42
CA GLU A 2 6.31 15.26 -5.03
C GLU A 2 6.81 14.24 -4.01
N SER A 3 6.64 12.95 -4.33
CA SER A 3 7.23 11.85 -3.56
C SER A 3 8.74 11.99 -3.46
N ARG A 4 9.30 11.63 -2.30
CA ARG A 4 10.75 11.69 -2.05
C ARG A 4 11.49 10.46 -2.54
N LEU A 5 10.82 9.32 -2.62
CA LEU A 5 11.40 8.08 -3.10
C LEU A 5 10.84 7.77 -4.50
N LYS A 6 11.61 8.13 -5.54
CA LYS A 6 11.27 7.90 -6.93
C LYS A 6 12.24 6.93 -7.60
N VAL A 7 11.73 6.12 -8.53
CA VAL A 7 12.51 5.35 -9.51
C VAL A 7 12.03 5.76 -10.89
N LEU A 8 12.96 6.20 -11.75
CA LEU A 8 12.66 6.66 -13.12
C LEU A 8 11.53 7.71 -13.17
N GLY A 9 11.52 8.64 -12.20
CA GLY A 9 10.54 9.72 -12.10
C GLY A 9 9.20 9.33 -11.47
N HIS A 10 8.99 8.07 -11.12
CA HIS A 10 7.74 7.59 -10.55
C HIS A 10 7.87 7.25 -9.06
N PRO A 11 6.84 7.54 -8.23
CA PRO A 11 6.87 7.27 -6.80
C PRO A 11 6.90 5.76 -6.52
N VAL A 12 7.79 5.32 -5.63
CA VAL A 12 7.96 3.89 -5.30
C VAL A 12 6.81 3.35 -4.48
N HIS A 13 6.25 4.14 -3.56
CA HIS A 13 5.17 3.68 -2.69
C HIS A 13 3.94 3.17 -3.45
N PRO A 14 3.36 3.91 -4.43
CA PRO A 14 2.25 3.42 -5.26
C PRO A 14 2.56 2.17 -6.09
N MET A 15 3.83 1.93 -6.46
CA MET A 15 4.21 0.69 -7.15
C MET A 15 4.13 -0.52 -6.21
N LEU A 16 4.54 -0.35 -4.96
CA LEU A 16 4.62 -1.43 -3.98
C LEU A 16 3.25 -1.81 -3.42
N VAL A 17 2.32 -0.87 -3.25
CA VAL A 17 1.02 -1.14 -2.58
C VAL A 17 0.12 -2.11 -3.35
N MET A 18 0.31 -2.32 -4.65
CA MET A 18 -0.51 -3.24 -5.43
C MET A 18 -0.38 -4.69 -4.93
N PHE A 19 0.83 -5.11 -4.54
CA PHE A 19 1.10 -6.46 -4.05
C PHE A 19 0.38 -6.78 -2.73
N PRO A 20 0.59 -6.04 -1.61
CA PRO A 20 -0.07 -6.35 -0.35
C PRO A 20 -1.59 -6.26 -0.46
N VAL A 21 -2.14 -5.29 -1.22
CA VAL A 21 -3.60 -5.17 -1.38
C VAL A 21 -4.18 -6.42 -2.04
N ALA A 22 -3.63 -6.83 -3.18
CA ALA A 22 -4.13 -8.00 -3.91
C ALA A 22 -3.96 -9.29 -3.08
N LEU A 23 -2.80 -9.49 -2.46
CA LEU A 23 -2.50 -10.71 -1.71
C LEU A 23 -3.35 -10.84 -0.44
N LEU A 24 -3.50 -9.78 0.35
CA LEU A 24 -4.27 -9.84 1.60
C LEU A 24 -5.77 -10.00 1.34
N VAL A 25 -6.31 -9.35 0.30
CA VAL A 25 -7.72 -9.53 -0.09
C VAL A 25 -7.97 -10.95 -0.61
N THR A 26 -7.08 -11.46 -1.46
CA THR A 26 -7.23 -12.83 -2.00
C THR A 26 -7.01 -13.91 -0.93
N ALA A 27 -6.16 -13.67 0.07
CA ALA A 27 -6.03 -14.55 1.22
C ALA A 27 -7.38 -14.74 1.95
N LEU A 28 -8.05 -13.64 2.30
CA LEU A 28 -9.38 -13.69 2.91
C LEU A 28 -10.38 -14.49 2.05
N LEU A 29 -10.37 -14.28 0.73
CA LEU A 29 -11.25 -15.03 -0.16
C LEU A 29 -10.94 -16.53 -0.14
N PHE A 30 -9.67 -16.91 -0.14
CA PHE A 30 -9.28 -18.31 -0.07
C PHE A 30 -9.62 -18.95 1.27
N ASP A 31 -9.41 -18.25 2.40
CA ASP A 31 -9.81 -18.75 3.72
C ASP A 31 -11.35 -18.89 3.84
N ILE A 32 -12.13 -17.98 3.24
CA ILE A 32 -13.60 -18.17 3.14
C ILE A 32 -13.94 -19.41 2.31
N VAL A 33 -13.33 -19.58 1.14
CA VAL A 33 -13.64 -20.71 0.25
C VAL A 33 -13.24 -22.04 0.89
N ASP A 34 -12.10 -22.10 1.57
CA ASP A 34 -11.64 -23.25 2.36
C ASP A 34 -12.69 -23.68 3.40
N THR A 35 -13.29 -22.72 4.12
CA THR A 35 -14.29 -23.02 5.15
C THR A 35 -15.68 -23.41 4.64
N VAL A 36 -16.04 -23.08 3.40
CA VAL A 36 -17.36 -23.41 2.81
C VAL A 36 -17.33 -24.65 1.91
N GLY A 37 -16.27 -25.45 1.99
CA GLY A 37 -16.14 -26.71 1.24
C GLY A 37 -15.35 -26.61 -0.06
N GLY A 38 -14.48 -25.59 -0.19
CA GLY A 38 -13.46 -25.54 -1.22
C GLY A 38 -12.34 -26.57 -1.00
N PRO A 39 -11.36 -26.63 -1.92
CA PRO A 39 -10.23 -27.53 -1.78
C PRO A 39 -9.35 -27.22 -0.55
N ASP A 40 -9.01 -28.25 0.24
CA ASP A 40 -8.23 -28.16 1.49
C ASP A 40 -6.86 -27.46 1.38
N PHE A 41 -6.32 -27.29 0.16
CA PHE A 41 -5.04 -26.60 -0.04
C PHE A 41 -5.18 -25.06 0.00
N LEU A 42 -6.40 -24.53 -0.04
CA LEU A 42 -6.63 -23.08 -0.09
C LEU A 42 -6.20 -22.39 1.21
N GLY A 43 -6.36 -23.01 2.38
CA GLY A 43 -5.80 -22.49 3.62
C GLY A 43 -4.27 -22.33 3.57
N GLU A 44 -3.55 -23.24 2.91
CA GLU A 44 -2.09 -23.11 2.72
C GLU A 44 -1.74 -21.94 1.79
N VAL A 45 -2.49 -21.78 0.69
CA VAL A 45 -2.29 -20.68 -0.27
C VAL A 45 -2.61 -19.33 0.39
N ALA A 46 -3.69 -19.25 1.16
CA ALA A 46 -4.06 -18.04 1.88
C ALA A 46 -2.96 -17.62 2.88
N TYR A 47 -2.42 -18.58 3.64
CA TYR A 47 -1.29 -18.32 4.54
C TYR A 47 -0.07 -17.73 3.83
N TRP A 48 0.32 -18.27 2.66
CA TRP A 48 1.45 -17.74 1.90
C TRP A 48 1.14 -16.38 1.28
N ASN A 49 -0.09 -16.15 0.83
CA ASN A 49 -0.54 -14.83 0.41
C ASN A 49 -0.44 -13.81 1.55
N ILE A 50 -0.84 -14.16 2.77
CA ILE A 50 -0.66 -13.30 3.94
C ILE A 50 0.83 -13.04 4.18
N THR A 51 1.65 -14.09 4.14
CA THR A 51 3.10 -13.97 4.37
C THR A 51 3.76 -12.99 3.40
N VAL A 52 3.55 -13.18 2.09
CA VAL A 52 4.12 -12.32 1.05
C VAL A 52 3.48 -10.93 1.08
N GLY A 53 2.17 -10.86 1.36
CA GLY A 53 1.44 -9.62 1.54
C GLY A 53 1.97 -8.77 2.70
N LEU A 54 2.33 -9.39 3.83
CA LEU A 54 2.96 -8.70 4.96
C LEU A 54 4.34 -8.16 4.59
N VAL A 55 5.18 -8.94 3.89
CA VAL A 55 6.49 -8.47 3.40
C VAL A 55 6.30 -7.27 2.47
N GLY A 56 5.41 -7.37 1.48
CA GLY A 56 5.09 -6.26 0.57
C GLY A 56 4.53 -5.03 1.30
N GLY A 57 3.69 -5.25 2.31
CA GLY A 57 3.10 -4.21 3.14
C GLY A 57 4.14 -3.45 3.96
N LEU A 58 5.11 -4.15 4.54
CA LEU A 58 6.22 -3.52 5.26
C LEU A 58 7.11 -2.70 4.32
N LEU A 59 7.45 -3.22 3.13
CA LEU A 59 8.20 -2.48 2.12
C LEU A 59 7.46 -1.21 1.68
N ALA A 60 6.15 -1.33 1.43
CA ALA A 60 5.29 -0.20 1.09
C ALA A 60 5.21 0.83 2.24
N ALA A 61 5.12 0.37 3.50
CA ALA A 61 5.09 1.25 4.68
C ALA A 61 6.39 2.03 4.84
N VAL A 62 7.55 1.39 4.61
CA VAL A 62 8.85 2.08 4.61
C VAL A 62 8.89 3.15 3.53
N ALA A 63 8.56 2.80 2.28
CA ALA A 63 8.51 3.79 1.18
C ALA A 63 7.53 4.94 1.49
N GLY A 64 6.33 4.63 1.96
CA GLY A 64 5.28 5.61 2.29
C GLY A 64 5.64 6.50 3.48
N SER A 65 6.49 6.04 4.39
CA SER A 65 6.98 6.85 5.51
C SER A 65 7.82 8.05 5.03
N PHE A 66 8.66 7.86 4.01
CA PHE A 66 9.44 8.95 3.41
C PHE A 66 8.53 10.00 2.78
N ASP A 67 7.47 9.56 2.10
CA ASP A 67 6.47 10.45 1.50
C ASP A 67 5.66 11.19 2.56
N LEU A 68 5.21 10.48 3.59
CA LEU A 68 4.47 11.06 4.71
C LEU A 68 5.30 12.12 5.45
N LEU A 69 6.59 11.87 5.69
CA LEU A 69 7.49 12.83 6.34
C LEU A 69 7.69 14.09 5.48
N ALA A 70 7.62 13.96 4.15
CA ALA A 70 7.71 15.10 3.24
C ALA A 70 6.49 16.02 3.30
N ILE A 71 5.31 15.53 3.72
CA ILE A 71 4.09 16.33 3.79
C ILE A 71 4.25 17.46 4.82
N PRO A 72 4.04 18.74 4.41
CA PRO A 72 4.12 19.88 5.32
C PRO A 72 3.15 19.73 6.50
N THR A 73 3.64 20.00 7.70
CA THR A 73 2.85 19.96 8.94
C THR A 73 1.74 21.02 8.93
N GLY A 74 0.66 20.78 9.67
CA GLY A 74 -0.48 21.71 9.75
C GLY A 74 -1.42 21.69 8.54
N THR A 75 -1.16 20.86 7.52
CA THR A 75 -2.01 20.74 6.33
C THR A 75 -3.06 19.64 6.46
N ARG A 76 -4.17 19.75 5.70
CA ARG A 76 -5.15 18.66 5.54
C ARG A 76 -4.49 17.39 5.03
N ALA A 77 -3.54 17.50 4.09
CA ALA A 77 -2.77 16.39 3.57
C ALA A 77 -1.99 15.64 4.67
N LYS A 78 -1.41 16.35 5.64
CA LYS A 78 -0.70 15.68 6.75
C LYS A 78 -1.64 14.88 7.63
N ARG A 79 -2.83 15.43 7.94
CA ARG A 79 -3.84 14.74 8.75
C ARG A 79 -4.37 13.48 8.04
N VAL A 80 -4.75 13.61 6.77
CA VAL A 80 -5.21 12.45 5.97
C VAL A 80 -4.09 11.43 5.81
N GLY A 81 -2.85 11.86 5.57
CA GLY A 81 -1.68 10.99 5.47
C GLY A 81 -1.39 10.21 6.74
N LEU A 82 -1.54 10.83 7.92
CA LEU A 82 -1.39 10.15 9.20
C LEU A 82 -2.51 9.13 9.45
N LEU A 83 -3.77 9.47 9.10
CA LEU A 83 -4.89 8.52 9.20
C LEU A 83 -4.70 7.32 8.28
N HIS A 84 -4.29 7.56 7.03
CA HIS A 84 -3.98 6.52 6.05
C HIS A 84 -2.85 5.60 6.56
N ALA A 85 -1.74 6.18 7.01
CA ALA A 85 -0.62 5.40 7.55
C ALA A 85 -1.03 4.59 8.80
N GLY A 86 -1.77 5.18 9.73
CA GLY A 86 -2.27 4.49 10.91
C GLY A 86 -3.20 3.33 10.57
N ALA A 87 -4.10 3.52 9.60
CA ALA A 87 -4.99 2.46 9.11
C ALA A 87 -4.18 1.29 8.50
N ASN A 88 -3.18 1.56 7.67
CA ASN A 88 -2.34 0.50 7.09
C ASN A 88 -1.49 -0.23 8.13
N VAL A 89 -0.97 0.48 9.14
CA VAL A 89 -0.27 -0.19 10.27
C VAL A 89 -1.23 -1.14 10.99
N ALA A 90 -2.48 -0.73 11.23
CA ALA A 90 -3.48 -1.61 11.83
C ALA A 90 -3.75 -2.85 10.95
N VAL A 91 -3.88 -2.70 9.63
CA VAL A 91 -4.04 -3.83 8.69
C VAL A 91 -2.86 -4.80 8.79
N ILE A 92 -1.62 -4.29 8.75
CA ILE A 92 -0.41 -5.11 8.87
C ILE A 92 -0.40 -5.87 10.20
N LEU A 93 -0.74 -5.22 11.31
CA LEU A 93 -0.76 -5.87 12.63
C LEU A 93 -1.85 -6.94 12.75
N LEU A 94 -3.05 -6.70 12.19
CA LEU A 94 -4.14 -7.68 12.20
C LEU A 94 -3.78 -8.92 11.38
N PHE A 95 -3.27 -8.74 10.16
CA PHE A 95 -2.80 -9.86 9.34
C PHE A 95 -1.57 -10.55 9.92
N ALA A 96 -0.67 -9.82 10.59
CA ALA A 96 0.46 -10.42 11.31
C ALA A 96 -0.01 -11.27 12.49
N ALA A 97 -1.07 -10.87 13.19
CA ALA A 97 -1.67 -11.69 14.25
C ALA A 97 -2.30 -12.98 13.68
N VAL A 98 -3.05 -12.88 12.58
CA VAL A 98 -3.60 -14.04 11.85
C VAL A 98 -2.49 -15.00 11.41
N TRP A 99 -1.43 -14.45 10.79
CA TRP A 99 -0.26 -15.19 10.35
C TRP A 99 0.44 -15.89 11.52
N ALA A 100 0.66 -15.18 12.63
CA ALA A 100 1.37 -15.70 13.80
C ALA A 100 0.64 -16.89 14.45
N VAL A 101 -0.69 -16.87 14.49
CA VAL A 101 -1.50 -18.00 14.97
C VAL A 101 -1.32 -19.26 14.10
N ARG A 102 -1.11 -19.08 12.79
CA ARG A 102 -0.99 -20.17 11.81
C ARG A 102 0.45 -20.67 11.62
N LEU A 103 1.46 -19.94 12.10
CA LEU A 103 2.89 -20.20 11.81
C LEU A 103 3.35 -21.61 12.24
N ASN A 104 2.84 -22.12 13.36
CA ASN A 104 3.20 -23.44 13.91
C ASN A 104 1.97 -24.34 14.12
N ALA A 105 0.87 -24.05 13.43
CA ALA A 105 -0.34 -24.87 13.51
C ALA A 105 -0.18 -26.14 12.64
N ASP A 106 -0.74 -27.26 13.10
CA ASP A 106 -0.73 -28.53 12.34
C ASP A 106 -1.46 -28.41 11.00
N SER A 107 -2.47 -27.52 10.96
CA SER A 107 -3.16 -27.10 9.74
C SER A 107 -3.09 -25.60 9.62
N ARG A 108 -2.86 -25.12 8.39
CA ARG A 108 -2.90 -23.69 8.08
C ARG A 108 -4.30 -23.21 7.72
N ALA A 109 -5.35 -24.01 7.85
CA ALA A 109 -6.73 -23.53 7.67
C ALA A 109 -7.09 -22.41 8.67
N ALA A 110 -7.85 -21.42 8.23
CA ALA A 110 -8.33 -20.35 9.10
C ALA A 110 -9.66 -20.73 9.78
N GLY A 111 -9.69 -20.70 11.11
CA GLY A 111 -10.94 -20.78 11.86
C GLY A 111 -11.78 -19.50 11.73
N GLY A 112 -13.07 -19.57 12.04
CA GLY A 112 -14.00 -18.43 11.88
C GLY A 112 -13.59 -17.15 12.62
N SER A 113 -12.87 -17.24 13.75
CA SER A 113 -12.33 -16.08 14.45
C SER A 113 -11.21 -15.38 13.68
N LEU A 114 -10.35 -16.13 12.99
CA LEU A 114 -9.30 -15.57 12.14
C LEU A 114 -9.89 -14.90 10.91
N ILE A 115 -10.87 -15.54 10.27
CA ILE A 115 -11.62 -14.96 9.13
C ILE A 115 -12.31 -13.66 9.55
N ALA A 116 -12.92 -13.60 10.75
CA ALA A 116 -13.51 -12.36 11.25
C ALA A 116 -12.47 -11.22 11.38
N ILE A 117 -11.25 -11.52 11.83
CA ILE A 117 -10.15 -10.56 11.90
C ILE A 117 -9.73 -10.11 10.49
N GLU A 118 -9.61 -11.04 9.55
CA GLU A 118 -9.27 -10.74 8.14
C GLU A 118 -10.33 -9.85 7.48
N VAL A 119 -11.62 -10.11 7.71
CA VAL A 119 -12.72 -9.26 7.21
C VAL A 119 -12.60 -7.84 7.75
N VAL A 120 -12.36 -7.69 9.06
CA VAL A 120 -12.15 -6.36 9.67
C VAL A 120 -10.92 -5.68 9.09
N ALA A 121 -9.81 -6.41 8.92
CA ALA A 121 -8.59 -5.89 8.34
C ALA A 121 -8.81 -5.43 6.88
N VAL A 122 -9.51 -6.20 6.06
CA VAL A 122 -9.84 -5.83 4.67
C VAL A 122 -10.80 -4.64 4.61
N ALA A 123 -11.74 -4.52 5.54
CA ALA A 123 -12.61 -3.34 5.63
C ALA A 123 -11.79 -2.06 5.95
N ILE A 124 -10.86 -2.14 6.91
CA ILE A 124 -9.93 -1.04 7.23
C ILE A 124 -9.04 -0.73 6.02
N LEU A 125 -8.56 -1.75 5.31
CA LEU A 125 -7.79 -1.60 4.07
C LEU A 125 -8.58 -0.84 3.00
N GLY A 126 -9.87 -1.12 2.84
CA GLY A 126 -10.75 -0.39 1.93
C GLY A 126 -10.88 1.11 2.28
N ILE A 127 -11.06 1.43 3.57
CA ILE A 127 -11.07 2.82 4.05
C ILE A 127 -9.70 3.48 3.79
N SER A 128 -8.62 2.76 4.06
CA SER A 128 -7.26 3.23 3.82
C SER A 128 -7.01 3.51 2.34
N ALA A 129 -7.48 2.64 1.44
CA ALA A 129 -7.37 2.82 0.00
C ALA A 129 -8.10 4.09 -0.47
N TRP A 130 -9.29 4.36 0.08
CA TRP A 130 -9.99 5.62 -0.19
C TRP A 130 -9.20 6.84 0.29
N LEU A 131 -8.61 6.79 1.50
CA LEU A 131 -7.75 7.87 2.01
C LEU A 131 -6.51 8.09 1.12
N GLY A 132 -5.94 7.00 0.58
CA GLY A 132 -4.85 7.05 -0.40
C GLY A 132 -5.25 7.77 -1.69
N GLY A 133 -6.43 7.44 -2.23
CA GLY A 133 -7.02 8.15 -3.35
C GLY A 133 -7.25 9.63 -3.06
N GLU A 134 -7.78 9.97 -1.88
CA GLU A 134 -7.95 11.38 -1.47
C GLU A 134 -6.61 12.14 -1.43
N LEU A 135 -5.52 11.51 -0.97
CA LEU A 135 -4.19 12.11 -0.96
C LEU A 135 -3.69 12.42 -2.37
N VAL A 136 -3.85 11.49 -3.31
CA VAL A 136 -3.35 11.64 -4.68
C VAL A 136 -4.27 12.55 -5.48
N ASP A 137 -5.56 12.20 -5.57
CA ASP A 137 -6.51 12.78 -6.52
C ASP A 137 -7.03 14.15 -6.09
N ARG A 138 -7.17 14.39 -4.78
CA ARG A 138 -7.70 15.66 -4.25
C ARG A 138 -6.64 16.56 -3.67
N LEU A 139 -5.57 15.99 -3.11
CA LEU A 139 -4.55 16.75 -2.40
C LEU A 139 -3.21 16.82 -3.14
N GLY A 140 -3.09 16.16 -4.30
CA GLY A 140 -1.91 16.23 -5.16
C GLY A 140 -0.63 15.74 -4.48
N VAL A 141 -0.75 14.79 -3.55
CA VAL A 141 0.40 14.17 -2.88
C VAL A 141 0.99 13.10 -3.80
N GLY A 142 2.31 13.12 -3.98
CA GLY A 142 3.01 12.21 -4.88
C GLY A 142 2.91 12.57 -6.36
N VAL A 143 2.15 13.61 -6.71
CA VAL A 143 1.98 14.10 -8.09
C VAL A 143 3.10 15.09 -8.44
N ASP A 144 3.66 14.93 -9.64
CA ASP A 144 4.68 15.82 -10.21
C ASP A 144 4.14 17.24 -10.40
N ARG A 145 5.00 18.26 -10.23
CA ARG A 145 4.59 19.67 -10.40
C ARG A 145 4.17 19.98 -11.83
N ASP A 146 4.80 19.33 -12.81
CA ASP A 146 4.53 19.52 -14.23
C ASP A 146 3.59 18.45 -14.79
N ALA A 147 2.86 17.72 -13.92
CA ALA A 147 1.91 16.70 -14.34
C ALA A 147 0.77 17.31 -15.17
N GLY A 148 0.49 16.70 -16.33
CA GLY A 148 -0.54 17.12 -17.25
C GLY A 148 -0.71 16.11 -18.39
N LEU A 149 -1.76 16.25 -19.18
CA LEU A 149 -2.07 15.32 -20.28
C LEU A 149 -0.97 15.29 -21.37
N ASP A 150 -0.23 16.40 -21.52
CA ASP A 150 0.87 16.55 -22.48
C ASP A 150 2.26 16.63 -21.80
N ALA A 151 2.38 16.14 -20.55
CA ALA A 151 3.66 16.17 -19.84
C ALA A 151 4.75 15.36 -20.57
N PRO A 152 6.00 15.85 -20.65
CA PRO A 152 7.09 15.12 -21.26
C PRO A 152 7.41 13.83 -20.49
N SER A 153 7.99 12.85 -21.17
CA SER A 153 8.44 11.60 -20.54
C SER A 153 9.37 11.87 -19.36
N SER A 154 9.18 11.13 -18.26
CA SER A 154 10.04 11.13 -17.06
C SER A 154 11.49 10.72 -17.34
N LEU A 155 11.77 10.15 -18.52
CA LEU A 155 13.10 9.76 -18.97
C LEU A 155 13.82 10.88 -19.74
N ARG A 156 13.15 11.99 -20.07
CA ARG A 156 13.79 13.13 -20.75
C ARG A 156 14.35 14.11 -19.72
N PRO A 157 15.61 14.56 -19.87
CA PRO A 157 16.15 15.64 -19.03
C PRO A 157 15.32 16.91 -19.22
N THR A 158 14.79 17.48 -18.14
CA THR A 158 14.10 18.77 -18.20
C THR A 158 15.09 19.84 -18.69
N ALA A 159 14.76 20.56 -19.76
CA ALA A 159 15.60 21.60 -20.38
C ALA A 159 15.80 22.86 -19.50
N ALA A 160 15.56 22.77 -18.19
CA ALA A 160 15.67 23.87 -17.24
C ALA A 160 17.12 24.29 -16.96
N ASN A 161 18.13 23.55 -17.43
CA ASN A 161 19.55 23.92 -17.26
C ASN A 161 20.18 24.64 -18.46
N GLN A 162 19.40 25.02 -19.50
CA GLN A 162 19.92 25.71 -20.69
C GLN A 162 19.72 27.24 -20.71
N ARG A 163 18.97 27.83 -19.76
CA ARG A 163 18.75 29.30 -19.70
C ARG A 163 19.68 30.05 -18.74
N ILE A 164 20.85 29.52 -18.42
CA ILE A 164 21.91 30.25 -17.68
C ILE A 164 23.10 30.60 -18.61
N GLY A 165 23.07 30.18 -19.88
CA GLY A 165 24.15 30.42 -20.85
C GLY A 165 24.02 31.69 -21.70
N ASP A 166 22.80 32.16 -21.99
CA ASP A 166 22.58 33.22 -22.98
C ASP A 166 22.30 34.57 -22.31
N VAL A 167 23.29 35.06 -21.57
CA VAL A 167 23.48 36.51 -21.34
C VAL A 167 24.97 36.80 -21.43
N ARG A 168 25.47 36.99 -22.66
CA ARG A 168 26.57 37.90 -22.99
C ARG A 168 26.39 38.43 -24.41
#